data_AF-A0A838I659-F1
#
_entry.id   AF-A0A838I659-F1
#
_cell.length_a   1.000
_cell.length_b   1.000
_cell.length_c   1.000
_cell.angle_alpha   90.00
_cell.angle_beta   90.00
_cell.angle_gamma   90.00
#
_symmetry.space_group_name_H-M   'P 1'
#
loop_
_entity.id
_entity.type
_entity.pdbx_description
1 polymer ?
#
loop_
_entity_poly.entity_id
_entity_poly.type
_entity_poly.pdbx_seq_one_letter_code
_entity_poly.pdbx_strand_id
1 'polypeptide(L)'
;NAGLIMRMAKALAPGLDARAAAEELKERVLEELDYELEAQNQRVFARAYRGHPFVHVPEVVTALSNTRVLVSEWVDGVGFDEVVARGQAERDRFGEIVFRFCFGSIYHLRHFNADAHPGNYLLMEDGRVAFIDFGMTKRLAQDQIELEVAALAAVFDDDPERLRIALHDLGFLRDPRKVDAEQLMRHVRTIGGWYMEDREVTVDSARVMDAIAAVSDPRSDFYRLVRRENLPADELMGRRMETGVLAVLAQLEATRNWYRIGREWWFGDAPATELGEREREFFSARRGGGV
;
A
#
# COMPACT_ATOMS: atom_id res chain seq x y z
N ASN A 1 13.86 -23.94 -5.77
CA ASN A 1 12.74 -23.61 -6.68
C ASN A 1 13.01 -22.43 -7.64
N ALA A 2 14.16 -21.75 -7.54
CA ALA A 2 14.54 -20.60 -8.41
C ALA A 2 14.66 -20.93 -9.91
N GLY A 3 14.95 -22.18 -10.27
CA GLY A 3 15.11 -22.60 -11.67
C GLY A 3 13.82 -22.64 -12.49
N LEU A 4 12.64 -22.59 -11.85
CA LEU A 4 11.35 -22.50 -12.55
C LEU A 4 11.00 -21.03 -12.86
N ILE A 5 11.25 -20.14 -11.90
CA ILE A 5 11.07 -18.68 -12.01
C ILE A 5 11.95 -18.12 -13.14
N MET A 6 13.21 -18.53 -13.22
CA MET A 6 14.13 -18.11 -14.30
C MET A 6 13.69 -18.60 -15.70
N ARG A 7 13.04 -19.77 -15.78
CA ARG A 7 12.54 -20.31 -17.06
C ARG A 7 11.27 -19.60 -17.51
N MET A 8 10.39 -19.20 -16.59
CA MET A 8 9.21 -18.40 -16.90
C MET A 8 9.56 -16.95 -17.29
N ALA A 9 10.54 -16.34 -16.62
CA ALA A 9 11.04 -15.00 -16.96
C ALA A 9 11.61 -14.93 -18.40
N LYS A 10 12.31 -15.98 -18.83
CA LYS A 10 12.89 -16.06 -20.19
C LYS A 10 11.84 -16.29 -21.29
N ALA A 11 10.71 -16.92 -20.96
CA ALA A 11 9.60 -17.15 -21.88
C ALA A 11 8.71 -15.91 -22.05
N LEU A 12 8.61 -15.06 -21.02
CA LEU A 12 7.75 -13.88 -21.00
C LEU A 12 8.40 -12.60 -21.57
N ALA A 13 9.73 -12.54 -21.64
CA ALA A 13 10.45 -11.37 -22.18
C ALA A 13 11.74 -11.77 -22.94
N PRO A 14 11.65 -12.09 -24.25
CA PRO A 14 12.82 -12.35 -25.08
C PRO A 14 13.56 -11.03 -25.33
N GLY A 15 14.56 -10.73 -24.50
CA GLY A 15 15.34 -9.49 -24.57
C GLY A 15 15.88 -8.96 -23.23
N LEU A 16 15.56 -9.60 -22.11
CA LEU A 16 16.15 -9.29 -20.80
C LEU A 16 17.68 -9.45 -20.87
N ASP A 17 18.41 -8.34 -20.79
CA ASP A 17 19.85 -8.35 -20.59
C ASP A 17 20.14 -8.99 -19.24
N ALA A 18 20.61 -10.24 -19.28
CA ALA A 18 20.91 -11.04 -18.10
C ALA A 18 21.90 -10.34 -17.15
N ARG A 19 22.71 -9.40 -17.64
CA ARG A 19 23.63 -8.61 -16.83
C ARG A 19 22.92 -7.48 -16.10
N ALA A 20 22.00 -6.77 -16.77
CA ALA A 20 21.16 -5.76 -16.13
C ALA A 20 20.26 -6.38 -15.05
N ALA A 21 19.65 -7.53 -15.35
CA ALA A 21 18.85 -8.28 -14.38
C ALA A 21 19.68 -8.82 -13.20
N ALA A 22 20.96 -9.17 -13.42
CA ALA A 22 21.85 -9.63 -12.36
C ALA A 22 22.37 -8.50 -11.47
N GLU A 23 22.69 -7.32 -12.02
CA GLU A 23 23.06 -6.15 -11.21
C GLU A 23 21.85 -5.61 -10.44
N GLU A 24 20.66 -5.57 -11.04
CA GLU A 24 19.42 -5.21 -10.33
C GLU A 24 19.13 -6.21 -9.19
N LEU A 25 19.26 -7.51 -9.44
CA LEU A 25 19.08 -8.53 -8.40
C LEU A 25 20.13 -8.39 -7.28
N LYS A 26 21.37 -8.03 -7.62
CA LYS A 26 22.45 -7.84 -6.65
C LYS A 26 22.25 -6.56 -5.82
N GLU A 27 21.85 -5.45 -6.44
CA GLU A 27 21.49 -4.22 -5.72
C GLU A 27 20.29 -4.47 -4.81
N ARG A 28 19.24 -5.15 -5.28
CA ARG A 28 18.08 -5.57 -4.46
C ARG A 28 18.48 -6.44 -3.27
N VAL A 29 19.34 -7.44 -3.48
CA VAL A 29 19.84 -8.30 -2.40
C VAL A 29 20.72 -7.52 -1.41
N LEU A 30 21.49 -6.53 -1.87
CA LEU A 30 22.29 -5.68 -0.99
C LEU A 30 21.44 -4.66 -0.20
N GLU A 31 20.35 -4.16 -0.78
CA GLU A 31 19.35 -3.35 -0.09
C GLU A 31 18.58 -4.18 0.95
N GLU A 32 18.30 -5.46 0.68
CA GLU A 32 17.72 -6.41 1.64
C GLU A 32 18.69 -6.84 2.77
N LEU A 33 19.96 -6.40 2.74
CA LEU A 33 20.99 -6.78 3.73
C LEU A 33 21.28 -5.70 4.79
N ASP A 34 20.62 -4.55 4.75
CA ASP A 34 20.81 -3.50 5.76
C ASP A 34 19.69 -3.50 6.82
N TYR A 35 19.85 -4.38 7.82
CA TYR A 35 18.93 -4.44 8.96
C TYR A 35 19.00 -3.20 9.86
N GLU A 36 20.01 -2.35 9.72
CA GLU A 36 20.03 -1.07 10.44
C GLU A 36 19.03 -0.09 9.81
N LEU A 37 18.89 -0.09 8.49
CA LEU A 37 17.88 0.71 7.79
C LEU A 37 16.46 0.25 8.15
N GLU A 38 16.21 -1.06 8.17
CA GLU A 38 14.94 -1.62 8.64
C GLU A 38 14.65 -1.24 10.10
N ALA A 39 15.63 -1.38 11.00
CA ALA A 39 15.53 -0.94 12.39
C ALA A 39 15.18 0.56 12.52
N GLN A 40 15.73 1.41 11.66
CA GLN A 40 15.40 2.84 11.62
C GLN A 40 13.96 3.07 11.18
N ASN A 41 13.52 2.39 10.12
CA ASN A 41 12.15 2.47 9.62
C ASN A 41 11.15 1.98 10.68
N GLN A 42 11.35 0.80 11.24
CA GLN A 42 10.49 0.24 12.28
C GLN A 42 10.36 1.16 13.49
N ARG A 43 11.46 1.81 13.94
CA ARG A 43 11.39 2.79 15.05
C ARG A 43 10.51 4.00 14.74
N VAL A 44 10.47 4.46 13.49
CA VAL A 44 9.60 5.57 13.07
C VAL A 44 8.14 5.16 13.21
N PHE A 45 7.78 3.99 12.69
CA PHE A 45 6.41 3.45 12.78
C PHE A 45 6.02 3.09 14.22
N ALA A 46 6.91 2.44 14.99
CA ALA A 46 6.72 2.13 16.41
C ALA A 46 6.39 3.37 17.23
N ARG A 47 7.14 4.47 17.03
CA ARG A 47 6.88 5.74 17.71
C ARG A 47 5.55 6.36 17.27
N ALA A 48 5.24 6.33 15.99
CA ALA A 48 4.02 6.91 15.44
C ALA A 48 2.76 6.19 15.94
N TYR A 49 2.80 4.86 16.00
CA TYR A 49 1.70 4.00 16.41
C TYR A 49 1.78 3.55 17.88
N ARG A 50 2.66 4.15 18.69
CA ARG A 50 2.78 3.80 20.11
C ARG A 50 1.48 4.10 20.85
N GLY A 51 0.88 3.04 21.40
CA GLY A 51 -0.40 3.11 22.09
C GLY A 51 -1.60 3.21 21.15
N HIS A 52 -1.42 2.92 19.86
CA HIS A 52 -2.53 2.96 18.90
C HIS A 52 -3.58 1.89 19.23
N PRO A 53 -4.88 2.21 19.12
CA PRO A 53 -5.97 1.35 19.62
C PRO A 53 -6.10 -0.02 18.94
N PHE A 54 -5.60 -0.17 17.71
CA PHE A 54 -5.77 -1.38 16.89
C PHE A 54 -4.56 -1.73 16.01
N VAL A 55 -3.50 -0.90 16.03
CA VAL A 55 -2.24 -1.15 15.31
C VAL A 55 -1.16 -1.35 16.35
N HIS A 56 -0.33 -2.37 16.17
CA HIS A 56 0.87 -2.56 16.97
C HIS A 56 2.08 -2.64 16.05
N VAL A 57 3.15 -1.96 16.43
CA VAL A 57 4.44 -2.04 15.77
C VAL A 57 5.45 -2.30 16.87
N PRO A 58 6.15 -3.45 16.88
CA PRO A 58 7.03 -3.83 17.97
C PRO A 58 8.21 -2.88 18.07
N GLU A 59 8.60 -2.52 19.29
CA GLU A 59 9.76 -1.63 19.52
C GLU A 59 11.07 -2.35 19.18
N VAL A 60 12.01 -1.64 18.56
CA VAL A 60 13.34 -2.19 18.23
C VAL A 60 14.23 -2.17 19.47
N VAL A 61 14.82 -3.31 19.82
CA VAL A 61 15.85 -3.44 20.85
C VAL A 61 17.19 -2.99 20.25
N THR A 62 17.40 -1.67 20.24
CA THR A 62 18.55 -1.03 19.57
C THR A 62 19.89 -1.59 20.06
N ALA A 63 20.02 -1.89 21.36
CA ALA A 63 21.25 -2.43 21.94
C ALA A 63 21.65 -3.83 21.42
N LEU A 64 20.71 -4.58 20.85
CA LEU A 64 20.93 -5.91 20.28
C LEU A 64 20.85 -5.92 18.75
N SER A 65 20.56 -4.76 18.14
CA SER A 65 20.42 -4.62 16.69
C SER A 65 21.68 -4.02 16.06
N ASN A 66 22.03 -4.47 14.86
CA ASN A 66 23.13 -3.98 14.04
C ASN A 66 22.84 -4.29 12.56
N THR A 67 23.78 -4.00 11.66
CA THR A 67 23.61 -4.21 10.21
C THR A 67 23.33 -5.65 9.79
N ARG A 68 23.51 -6.65 10.66
CA ARG A 68 23.30 -8.09 10.36
C ARG A 68 22.28 -8.77 11.26
N VAL A 69 21.83 -8.11 12.32
CA VAL A 69 20.87 -8.68 13.27
C VAL A 69 19.88 -7.59 13.64
N LEU A 70 18.58 -7.84 13.42
CA LEU A 70 17.49 -7.02 13.94
C LEU A 70 16.85 -7.75 15.12
N VAL A 71 16.69 -7.05 16.26
CA VAL A 71 15.98 -7.57 17.42
C VAL A 71 14.88 -6.59 17.81
N SER A 72 13.65 -7.09 17.94
CA SER A 72 12.48 -6.32 18.36
C SER A 72 11.79 -6.94 19.57
N GLU A 73 10.82 -6.21 20.13
CA GLU A 73 9.81 -6.75 21.02
C GLU A 73 9.19 -8.03 20.40
N TRP A 74 9.02 -9.06 21.23
CA TRP A 74 8.32 -10.27 20.86
C TRP A 74 6.82 -9.99 20.82
N VAL A 75 6.15 -10.46 19.77
CA VAL A 75 4.71 -10.30 19.60
C VAL A 75 4.07 -11.68 19.64
N ASP A 76 3.20 -11.90 20.62
CA ASP A 76 2.31 -13.06 20.66
C ASP A 76 1.04 -12.76 19.85
N GLY A 77 0.74 -13.64 18.89
CA GLY A 77 -0.43 -13.52 18.02
C GLY A 77 -0.54 -14.69 17.05
N VAL A 78 -1.65 -14.72 16.32
CA VAL A 78 -1.91 -15.74 15.30
C VAL A 78 -1.59 -15.20 13.91
N GLY A 79 -1.04 -16.06 13.05
CA GLY A 79 -0.69 -15.71 11.68
C GLY A 79 -1.91 -15.57 10.76
N PHE A 80 -1.67 -15.01 9.58
CA PHE A 80 -2.70 -14.71 8.59
C PHE A 80 -3.58 -15.92 8.20
N ASP A 81 -2.99 -17.11 8.01
CA ASP A 81 -3.74 -18.32 7.63
C ASP A 81 -4.83 -18.69 8.65
N GLU A 82 -4.58 -18.43 9.93
CA GLU A 82 -5.59 -18.64 10.97
C GLU A 82 -6.68 -17.56 10.91
N VAL A 83 -6.31 -16.31 10.61
CA VAL A 83 -7.27 -15.20 10.42
C VAL A 83 -8.22 -15.49 9.25
N VAL A 84 -7.73 -16.04 8.14
CA VAL A 84 -8.56 -16.45 6.99
C VAL A 84 -9.62 -17.50 7.39
N ALA A 85 -9.32 -18.35 8.37
CA ALA A 85 -10.25 -19.35 8.90
C ALA A 85 -11.24 -18.80 9.95
N ARG A 86 -11.11 -17.54 10.38
CA ARG A 86 -12.03 -16.89 11.36
C ARG A 86 -13.37 -16.51 10.73
N GLY A 87 -14.31 -16.06 11.56
CA GLY A 87 -15.59 -15.53 11.09
C GLY A 87 -15.43 -14.24 10.28
N GLN A 88 -16.40 -13.97 9.39
CA GLN A 88 -16.35 -12.81 8.48
C GLN A 88 -16.11 -11.48 9.20
N ALA A 89 -16.73 -11.28 10.38
CA ALA A 89 -16.57 -10.04 11.15
C ALA A 89 -15.11 -9.79 11.58
N GLU A 90 -14.39 -10.85 11.97
CA GLU A 90 -12.97 -10.78 12.33
C GLU A 90 -12.10 -10.54 11.10
N ARG A 91 -12.39 -11.22 9.99
CA ARG A 91 -11.70 -11.03 8.72
C ARG A 91 -11.83 -9.61 8.19
N ASP A 92 -13.05 -9.07 8.21
CA ASP A 92 -13.28 -7.70 7.77
C ASP A 92 -12.60 -6.68 8.68
N ARG A 93 -12.64 -6.90 10.01
CA ARG A 93 -11.96 -6.03 10.97
C ARG A 93 -10.45 -6.04 10.75
N PHE A 94 -9.86 -7.22 10.56
CA PHE A 94 -8.43 -7.35 10.26
C PHE A 94 -8.08 -6.67 8.92
N GLY A 95 -8.87 -6.92 7.87
CA GLY A 95 -8.67 -6.30 6.56
C GLY A 95 -8.77 -4.78 6.63
N GLU A 96 -9.72 -4.24 7.39
CA GLU A 96 -9.82 -2.81 7.65
C GLU A 96 -8.59 -2.27 8.37
N ILE A 97 -8.07 -2.95 9.39
CA ILE A 97 -6.85 -2.52 10.09
C ILE A 97 -5.66 -2.49 9.14
N VAL A 98 -5.49 -3.50 8.28
CA VAL A 98 -4.44 -3.53 7.24
C VAL A 98 -4.60 -2.36 6.29
N PHE A 99 -5.81 -2.10 5.78
CA PHE A 99 -6.07 -0.97 4.89
C PHE A 99 -5.74 0.37 5.56
N ARG A 100 -6.20 0.58 6.80
CA ARG A 100 -5.93 1.79 7.59
C ARG A 100 -4.45 1.98 7.87
N PHE A 101 -3.71 0.91 8.18
CA PHE A 101 -2.27 1.00 8.35
C PHE A 101 -1.57 1.37 7.04
N CYS A 102 -1.80 0.61 5.96
CA CYS A 102 -1.07 0.77 4.70
C CYS A 102 -1.39 2.11 4.01
N PHE A 103 -2.67 2.45 3.87
CA PHE A 103 -3.09 3.71 3.22
C PHE A 103 -3.09 4.89 4.19
N GLY A 104 -3.58 4.73 5.41
CA GLY A 104 -3.64 5.82 6.38
C GLY A 104 -2.26 6.34 6.78
N SER A 105 -1.22 5.49 6.80
CA SER A 105 0.17 5.94 7.08
C SER A 105 0.68 6.98 6.06
N ILE A 106 0.23 6.92 4.79
CA ILE A 106 0.56 7.92 3.77
C ILE A 106 0.14 9.32 4.25
N TYR A 107 -1.08 9.45 4.75
CA TYR A 107 -1.66 10.76 5.09
C TYR A 107 -1.35 11.20 6.52
N HIS A 108 -1.21 10.25 7.45
CA HIS A 108 -0.85 10.57 8.84
C HIS A 108 0.65 10.86 9.00
N LEU A 109 1.50 10.09 8.30
CA LEU A 109 2.95 10.07 8.53
C LEU A 109 3.76 10.55 7.33
N ARG A 110 3.17 10.61 6.13
CA ARG A 110 3.90 10.78 4.85
C ARG A 110 4.99 9.72 4.69
N HIS A 111 4.71 8.54 5.22
CA HIS A 111 5.61 7.39 5.23
C HIS A 111 4.75 6.15 5.16
N PHE A 112 4.98 5.27 4.20
CA PHE A 112 4.23 4.02 4.06
C PHE A 112 5.14 2.81 3.92
N ASN A 113 4.58 1.63 4.21
CA ASN A 113 5.22 0.35 3.98
C ASN A 113 4.77 -0.22 2.63
N ALA A 114 5.72 -0.53 1.76
CA ALA A 114 5.48 -1.00 0.41
C ALA A 114 5.32 -2.53 0.30
N ASP A 115 5.57 -3.27 1.39
CA ASP A 115 5.46 -4.72 1.45
C ASP A 115 4.25 -5.16 2.27
N ALA A 116 3.09 -5.14 1.61
CA ALA A 116 1.84 -5.56 2.22
C ALA A 116 1.65 -7.10 2.23
N HIS A 117 2.72 -7.86 2.49
CA HIS A 117 2.66 -9.32 2.47
C HIS A 117 1.90 -9.86 3.70
N PRO A 118 0.97 -10.82 3.55
CA PRO A 118 0.17 -11.32 4.68
C PRO A 118 0.99 -11.90 5.84
N GLY A 119 2.15 -12.48 5.54
CA GLY A 119 3.08 -13.01 6.54
C GLY A 119 3.70 -11.95 7.47
N ASN A 120 3.56 -10.66 7.14
CA ASN A 120 4.08 -9.56 7.93
C ASN A 120 3.09 -9.09 9.01
N TYR A 121 1.96 -9.80 9.16
CA TYR A 121 0.88 -9.42 10.06
C TYR A 121 0.54 -10.53 11.05
N LEU A 122 0.37 -10.16 12.32
CA LEU A 122 -0.11 -11.06 13.37
C LEU A 122 -1.35 -10.45 14.03
N LEU A 123 -2.40 -11.27 14.22
CA LEU A 123 -3.54 -10.88 15.03
C LEU A 123 -3.25 -11.18 16.50
N MET A 124 -3.18 -10.14 17.32
CA MET A 124 -2.93 -10.23 18.77
C MET A 124 -4.21 -10.64 19.52
N GLU A 125 -4.06 -11.19 20.73
CA GLU A 125 -5.19 -11.63 21.57
C GLU A 125 -6.15 -10.48 21.94
N ASP A 126 -5.64 -9.25 22.05
CA ASP A 126 -6.42 -8.05 22.33
C ASP A 126 -7.12 -7.45 21.10
N GLY A 127 -7.02 -8.12 19.94
CA GLY A 127 -7.64 -7.72 18.68
C GLY A 127 -6.89 -6.64 17.90
N ARG A 128 -5.68 -6.24 18.34
CA ARG A 128 -4.77 -5.41 17.53
C ARG A 128 -4.12 -6.26 16.43
N VAL A 129 -3.71 -5.61 15.34
CA VAL A 129 -2.85 -6.22 14.32
C VAL A 129 -1.43 -5.70 14.49
N ALA A 130 -0.49 -6.61 14.64
CA ALA A 130 0.92 -6.29 14.67
C ALA A 130 1.53 -6.34 13.27
N PHE A 131 2.31 -5.33 12.93
CA PHE A 131 3.07 -5.22 11.68
C PHE A 131 4.54 -5.42 12.00
N ILE A 132 5.21 -6.41 11.38
CA ILE A 132 6.52 -6.88 11.84
C ILE A 132 7.67 -6.75 10.83
N ASP A 133 7.39 -6.37 9.59
CA ASP A 133 8.41 -6.16 8.55
C ASP A 133 8.40 -4.69 8.13
N PHE A 134 9.57 -4.04 8.12
CA PHE A 134 9.74 -2.65 7.68
C PHE A 134 10.93 -2.50 6.71
N GLY A 135 11.30 -3.58 6.03
CA GLY A 135 12.40 -3.62 5.09
C GLY A 135 12.14 -2.74 3.86
N MET A 136 10.88 -2.60 3.45
CA MET A 136 10.51 -1.75 2.31
C MET A 136 9.54 -0.65 2.73
N THR A 137 10.07 0.53 3.04
CA THR A 137 9.26 1.70 3.35
C THR A 137 9.70 2.91 2.55
N LYS A 138 8.80 3.88 2.36
CA LYS A 138 9.08 5.09 1.59
C LYS A 138 8.46 6.31 2.24
N ARG A 139 9.23 7.39 2.32
CA ARG A 139 8.75 8.72 2.70
C ARG A 139 8.34 9.51 1.46
N LEU A 140 7.24 10.23 1.60
CA LEU A 140 6.68 11.10 0.57
C LEU A 140 6.82 12.55 1.00
N ALA A 141 7.08 13.42 0.02
CA ALA A 141 7.11 14.85 0.24
C ALA A 141 5.67 15.40 0.35
N GLN A 142 5.51 16.54 1.02
CA GLN A 142 4.18 17.12 1.27
C GLN A 142 3.43 17.47 -0.02
N ASP A 143 4.15 18.03 -0.98
CA ASP A 143 3.66 18.38 -2.31
C ASP A 143 3.17 17.14 -3.07
N GLN A 144 3.88 16.01 -2.97
CA GLN A 144 3.43 14.75 -3.57
C GLN A 144 2.09 14.28 -3.00
N ILE A 145 1.91 14.35 -1.67
CA ILE A 145 0.65 14.00 -1.01
C ILE A 145 -0.50 14.92 -1.48
N GLU A 146 -0.24 16.21 -1.59
CA GLU A 146 -1.24 17.19 -2.05
C GLU A 146 -1.67 16.91 -3.49
N LEU A 147 -0.73 16.55 -4.36
CA LEU A 147 -1.02 16.17 -5.74
C LEU A 147 -1.78 14.84 -5.84
N GLU A 148 -1.46 13.84 -5.00
CA GLU A 148 -2.22 12.58 -4.92
C GLU A 148 -3.68 12.85 -4.50
N VAL A 149 -3.89 13.68 -3.47
CA VAL A 149 -5.24 14.08 -3.03
C VAL A 149 -5.96 14.87 -4.13
N ALA A 150 -5.26 15.74 -4.87
CA ALA A 150 -5.84 16.46 -5.99
C ALA A 150 -6.27 15.52 -7.14
N ALA A 151 -5.50 14.47 -7.43
CA ALA A 151 -5.86 13.44 -8.40
C ALA A 151 -7.10 12.66 -7.95
N LEU A 152 -7.14 12.24 -6.68
CA LEU A 152 -8.31 11.57 -6.10
C LEU A 152 -9.56 12.45 -6.15
N ALA A 153 -9.44 13.73 -5.80
CA ALA A 153 -10.53 14.69 -5.90
C ALA A 153 -11.05 14.79 -7.34
N ALA A 154 -10.16 14.84 -8.33
CA ALA A 154 -10.57 14.86 -9.74
C ALA A 154 -11.33 13.59 -10.17
N VAL A 155 -10.95 12.41 -9.66
CA VAL A 155 -11.70 11.16 -9.91
C VAL A 155 -13.12 11.25 -9.34
N PHE A 156 -13.26 11.78 -8.12
CA PHE A 156 -14.55 11.87 -7.43
C PHE A 156 -15.45 12.97 -7.98
N ASP A 157 -14.87 14.05 -8.49
CA ASP A 157 -15.59 15.15 -9.15
C ASP A 157 -15.97 14.80 -10.60
N ASP A 158 -15.60 13.60 -11.09
CA ASP A 158 -15.75 13.18 -12.49
C ASP A 158 -15.15 14.19 -13.46
N ASP A 159 -13.93 14.64 -13.17
CA ASP A 159 -13.18 15.61 -13.98
C ASP A 159 -11.93 14.96 -14.61
N PRO A 160 -12.08 14.34 -15.81
CA PRO A 160 -10.99 13.70 -16.52
C PRO A 160 -9.81 14.62 -16.83
N GLU A 161 -10.08 15.89 -17.09
CA GLU A 161 -9.06 16.86 -17.49
C GLU A 161 -8.20 17.25 -16.29
N ARG A 162 -8.84 17.52 -15.15
CA ARG A 162 -8.13 17.77 -13.89
C ARG A 162 -7.34 16.55 -13.43
N LEU A 163 -7.87 15.33 -13.62
CA LEU A 163 -7.13 14.10 -13.34
C LEU A 163 -5.88 13.98 -14.21
N ARG A 164 -6.00 14.27 -15.51
CA ARG A 164 -4.89 14.24 -16.47
C ARG A 164 -3.78 15.22 -16.11
N ILE A 165 -4.14 16.42 -15.65
CA ILE A 165 -3.18 17.43 -15.17
C ILE A 165 -2.53 16.96 -13.86
N ALA A 166 -3.32 16.49 -12.88
CA ALA A 166 -2.77 16.02 -11.60
C ALA A 166 -1.79 14.84 -11.79
N LEU A 167 -2.10 13.90 -12.69
CA LEU A 167 -1.20 12.79 -13.02
C LEU A 167 0.04 13.24 -13.81
N HIS A 168 -0.02 14.35 -14.56
CA HIS A 168 1.17 14.96 -15.14
C HIS A 168 2.07 15.56 -14.06
N ASP A 169 1.49 16.30 -13.13
CA ASP A 169 2.22 16.99 -12.07
C ASP A 169 2.86 15.99 -11.09
N LEU A 170 2.22 14.84 -10.87
CA LEU A 170 2.78 13.68 -10.18
C LEU A 170 3.89 12.96 -10.98
N GLY A 171 4.09 13.31 -12.25
CA GLY A 171 5.10 12.71 -13.10
C GLY A 171 4.71 11.38 -13.77
N PHE A 172 3.44 10.97 -13.72
CA PHE A 172 2.94 9.77 -14.42
C PHE A 172 2.86 9.98 -15.94
N LEU A 173 2.64 11.22 -16.38
CA LEU A 173 2.50 11.58 -17.79
C LEU A 173 3.60 12.58 -18.14
N ARG A 174 4.43 12.31 -19.16
CA ARG A 174 5.45 13.27 -19.63
C ARG A 174 4.84 14.37 -20.49
N ASP A 175 3.90 14.02 -21.35
CA ASP A 175 3.16 14.96 -22.20
C ASP A 175 1.66 14.67 -22.10
N PRO A 176 0.94 15.32 -21.18
CA PRO A 176 -0.43 14.98 -20.89
C PRO A 176 -1.34 15.25 -22.10
N ARG A 177 -0.94 16.09 -23.06
CA ARG A 177 -1.73 16.39 -24.27
C ARG A 177 -1.84 15.21 -25.23
N LYS A 178 -0.98 14.19 -25.06
CA LYS A 178 -1.00 12.95 -25.87
C LYS A 178 -1.88 11.87 -25.27
N VAL A 179 -2.48 12.12 -24.11
CA VAL A 179 -3.28 11.17 -23.36
C VAL A 179 -4.73 11.63 -23.40
N ASP A 180 -5.62 10.75 -23.82
CA ASP A 180 -7.05 11.02 -23.78
C ASP A 180 -7.53 11.01 -22.32
N ALA A 181 -8.09 12.13 -21.87
CA ALA A 181 -8.48 12.33 -20.48
C ALA A 181 -9.57 11.34 -20.04
N GLU A 182 -10.57 11.13 -20.89
CA GLU A 182 -11.70 10.24 -20.63
C GLU A 182 -11.26 8.77 -20.53
N GLN A 183 -10.37 8.35 -21.43
CA GLN A 183 -9.76 7.03 -21.38
C GLN A 183 -8.91 6.83 -20.12
N LEU A 184 -8.16 7.85 -19.71
CA LEU A 184 -7.39 7.84 -18.47
C LEU A 184 -8.31 7.70 -17.24
N MET A 185 -9.40 8.46 -17.17
CA MET A 185 -10.39 8.38 -16.10
C MET A 185 -11.02 6.98 -16.00
N ARG A 186 -11.51 6.43 -17.13
CA ARG A 186 -12.07 5.06 -17.16
C ARG A 186 -11.07 4.04 -16.64
N HIS A 187 -9.81 4.22 -16.98
CA HIS A 187 -8.75 3.32 -16.57
C HIS A 187 -8.45 3.42 -15.07
N VAL A 188 -8.27 4.63 -14.54
CA VAL A 188 -8.05 4.86 -13.10
C VAL A 188 -9.20 4.26 -12.28
N ARG A 189 -10.45 4.42 -12.73
CA ARG A 189 -11.62 3.79 -12.08
C ARG A 189 -11.63 2.27 -12.17
N THR A 190 -11.09 1.68 -13.23
CA THR A 190 -11.01 0.22 -13.34
C THR A 190 -10.04 -0.36 -12.30
N ILE A 191 -8.90 0.29 -12.07
CA ILE A 191 -7.92 -0.15 -11.07
C ILE A 191 -8.42 0.18 -9.64
N GLY A 192 -8.85 1.42 -9.41
CA GLY A 192 -9.23 1.91 -8.08
C GLY A 192 -10.69 1.67 -7.70
N GLY A 193 -11.50 1.03 -8.55
CA GLY A 193 -12.95 0.90 -8.38
C GLY A 193 -13.39 0.21 -7.08
N TRP A 194 -12.48 -0.50 -6.39
CA TRP A 194 -12.75 -1.12 -5.10
C TRP A 194 -12.78 -0.14 -3.92
N TYR A 195 -12.15 1.05 -4.03
CA TYR A 195 -12.25 2.13 -3.05
C TYR A 195 -12.73 3.47 -3.64
N MET A 196 -13.11 3.51 -4.91
CA MET A 196 -13.54 4.76 -5.57
C MET A 196 -15.05 4.96 -5.66
N GLU A 197 -15.85 3.99 -5.22
CA GLU A 197 -17.32 4.03 -5.29
C GLU A 197 -17.93 3.98 -3.89
N ASP A 198 -18.91 4.84 -3.60
CA ASP A 198 -19.61 4.85 -2.31
C ASP A 198 -20.56 3.66 -2.14
N ARG A 199 -20.00 2.49 -1.86
CA ARG A 199 -20.74 1.27 -1.55
C ARG A 199 -19.88 0.30 -0.77
N GLU A 200 -20.55 -0.65 -0.12
CA GLU A 200 -19.84 -1.80 0.43
C GLU A 200 -19.30 -2.68 -0.71
N VAL A 201 -18.05 -3.08 -0.53
CA VAL A 201 -17.26 -3.81 -1.50
C VAL A 201 -16.61 -4.98 -0.78
N THR A 202 -17.03 -6.18 -1.13
CA THR A 202 -16.25 -7.40 -0.90
C THR A 202 -15.10 -7.42 -1.90
N VAL A 203 -13.87 -7.41 -1.40
CA VAL A 203 -12.69 -7.66 -2.23
C VAL A 203 -12.54 -9.17 -2.34
N ASP A 204 -12.62 -9.71 -3.55
CA ASP A 204 -12.50 -11.14 -3.83
C ASP A 204 -11.39 -11.42 -4.85
N SER A 205 -11.14 -12.69 -5.13
CA SER A 205 -10.13 -13.10 -6.10
C SER A 205 -10.45 -12.63 -7.54
N ALA A 206 -11.72 -12.47 -7.90
CA ALA A 206 -12.08 -12.02 -9.25
C ALA A 206 -11.63 -10.57 -9.48
N ARG A 207 -11.84 -9.69 -8.48
CA ARG A 207 -11.41 -8.28 -8.54
C ARG A 207 -9.90 -8.13 -8.59
N VAL A 208 -9.15 -8.98 -7.87
CA VAL A 208 -7.68 -9.04 -8.00
C VAL A 208 -7.28 -9.37 -9.43
N MET A 209 -7.94 -10.37 -10.04
CA MET A 209 -7.65 -10.76 -11.42
C MET A 209 -8.00 -9.65 -12.42
N ASP A 210 -9.09 -8.91 -12.21
CA ASP A 210 -9.44 -7.75 -13.04
C ASP A 210 -8.39 -6.64 -12.93
N ALA A 211 -7.91 -6.34 -11.72
CA ALA A 211 -6.85 -5.35 -11.50
C ALA A 211 -5.53 -5.78 -12.16
N ILE A 212 -5.13 -7.05 -11.99
CA ILE A 212 -3.93 -7.61 -12.65
C ILE A 212 -4.07 -7.55 -14.17
N ALA A 213 -5.23 -7.90 -14.72
CA ALA A 213 -5.49 -7.86 -16.15
C ALA A 213 -5.42 -6.43 -16.71
N ALA A 214 -6.00 -5.45 -16.00
CA ALA A 214 -6.00 -4.05 -16.41
C ALA A 214 -4.57 -3.46 -16.55
N VAL A 215 -3.64 -3.92 -15.71
CA VAL A 215 -2.23 -3.48 -15.67
C VAL A 215 -1.33 -4.31 -16.60
N SER A 216 -1.60 -5.60 -16.75
CA SER A 216 -0.68 -6.55 -17.41
C SER A 216 -1.04 -6.87 -18.85
N ASP A 217 -2.29 -6.66 -19.30
CA ASP A 217 -2.69 -6.98 -20.67
C ASP A 217 -1.99 -6.05 -21.68
N PRO A 218 -1.14 -6.57 -22.58
CA PRO A 218 -0.47 -5.76 -23.60
C PRO A 218 -1.44 -5.06 -24.57
N ARG A 219 -2.69 -5.52 -24.63
CA ARG A 219 -3.78 -4.92 -25.41
C ARG A 219 -4.51 -3.83 -24.65
N SER A 220 -4.33 -3.74 -23.32
CA SER A 220 -4.84 -2.64 -22.51
C SER A 220 -4.19 -1.34 -22.95
N ASP A 221 -5.01 -0.31 -23.13
CA ASP A 221 -4.56 1.04 -23.45
C ASP A 221 -3.61 1.59 -22.38
N PHE A 222 -3.77 1.15 -21.14
CA PHE A 222 -2.92 1.55 -20.03
C PHE A 222 -1.55 0.87 -20.01
N TYR A 223 -1.46 -0.42 -20.35
CA TYR A 223 -0.15 -1.06 -20.49
C TYR A 223 0.71 -0.30 -21.51
N ARG A 224 0.08 0.19 -22.59
CA ARG A 224 0.75 1.02 -23.61
C ARG A 224 1.14 2.41 -23.09
N LEU A 225 0.32 3.00 -22.22
CA LEU A 225 0.61 4.28 -21.54
C LEU A 225 1.79 4.12 -20.57
N VAL A 226 1.69 3.22 -19.59
CA VAL A 226 2.72 2.97 -18.57
C VAL A 226 4.07 2.62 -19.18
N ARG A 227 4.08 1.76 -20.22
CA ARG A 227 5.31 1.37 -20.92
C ARG A 227 5.98 2.53 -21.67
N ARG A 228 5.24 3.57 -22.08
CA ARG A 228 5.79 4.75 -22.76
C ARG A 228 6.31 5.80 -21.80
N GLU A 229 5.71 5.91 -20.61
CA GLU A 229 5.96 7.03 -19.71
C GLU A 229 7.12 6.82 -18.72
N ASN A 230 7.63 5.59 -18.56
CA ASN A 230 8.81 5.26 -17.73
C ASN A 230 8.62 5.78 -16.28
N LEU A 231 7.71 5.13 -15.54
CA LEU A 231 7.29 5.56 -14.20
C LEU A 231 8.47 5.72 -13.22
N PRO A 232 8.46 6.75 -12.35
CA PRO A 232 9.42 6.87 -11.26
C PRO A 232 9.42 5.63 -10.35
N ALA A 233 10.58 5.28 -9.78
CA ALA A 233 10.71 4.11 -8.91
C ALA A 233 9.79 4.17 -7.67
N ASP A 234 9.49 5.38 -7.18
CA ASP A 234 8.63 5.61 -6.01
C ASP A 234 7.18 5.20 -6.27
N GLU A 235 6.70 5.40 -7.50
CA GLU A 235 5.35 5.01 -7.90
C GLU A 235 5.20 3.49 -8.01
N LEU A 236 6.29 2.78 -8.32
CA LEU A 236 6.29 1.31 -8.30
C LEU A 236 6.14 0.77 -6.87
N MET A 237 6.65 1.47 -5.85
CA MET A 237 6.49 1.09 -4.45
C MET A 237 5.05 1.29 -3.96
N GLY A 238 4.42 2.43 -4.31
CA GLY A 238 3.00 2.67 -4.00
C GLY A 238 2.08 1.62 -4.63
N ARG A 239 2.34 1.25 -5.90
CA ARG A 239 1.58 0.19 -6.58
C ARG A 239 1.80 -1.21 -5.98
N ARG A 240 3.03 -1.50 -5.53
CA ARG A 240 3.32 -2.76 -4.83
C ARG A 240 2.51 -2.85 -3.52
N MET A 241 2.43 -1.76 -2.76
CA MET A 241 1.61 -1.67 -1.57
C MET A 241 0.13 -1.91 -1.88
N GLU A 242 -0.45 -1.15 -2.82
CA GLU A 242 -1.87 -1.24 -3.20
C GLU A 242 -2.24 -2.66 -3.66
N THR A 243 -1.40 -3.28 -4.50
CA THR A 243 -1.63 -4.65 -5.00
C THR A 243 -1.53 -5.68 -3.87
N GLY A 244 -0.57 -5.52 -2.95
CA GLY A 244 -0.43 -6.40 -1.79
C GLY A 244 -1.61 -6.30 -0.84
N VAL A 245 -2.08 -5.08 -0.54
CA VAL A 245 -3.29 -4.87 0.27
C VAL A 245 -4.49 -5.51 -0.42
N LEU A 246 -4.69 -5.28 -1.72
CA LEU A 246 -5.79 -5.90 -2.47
C LEU A 246 -5.77 -7.44 -2.36
N ALA A 247 -4.58 -8.06 -2.45
CA ALA A 247 -4.42 -9.50 -2.31
C ALA A 247 -4.71 -10.01 -0.88
N VAL A 248 -4.35 -9.24 0.16
CA VAL A 248 -4.69 -9.54 1.56
C VAL A 248 -6.20 -9.48 1.75
N LEU A 249 -6.84 -8.39 1.31
CA LEU A 249 -8.29 -8.21 1.42
C LEU A 249 -9.05 -9.31 0.66
N ALA A 250 -8.55 -9.71 -0.52
CA ALA A 250 -9.15 -10.79 -1.30
C ALA A 250 -9.12 -12.15 -0.62
N GLN A 251 -8.00 -12.50 0.03
CA GLN A 251 -7.90 -13.76 0.78
C GLN A 251 -8.79 -13.79 2.02
N LEU A 252 -9.07 -12.62 2.60
CA LEU A 252 -10.01 -12.46 3.71
C LEU A 252 -11.47 -12.39 3.26
N GLU A 253 -11.71 -12.21 1.96
CA GLU A 253 -13.00 -11.78 1.41
C GLU A 253 -13.56 -10.56 2.17
N ALA A 254 -12.67 -9.61 2.51
CA ALA A 254 -13.00 -8.52 3.40
C ALA A 254 -14.02 -7.57 2.76
N THR A 255 -15.05 -7.22 3.52
CA THR A 255 -16.16 -6.38 3.08
C THR A 255 -16.26 -5.11 3.91
N ARG A 256 -16.00 -3.96 3.27
CA ARG A 256 -16.19 -2.62 3.84
C ARG A 256 -16.59 -1.62 2.76
N ASN A 257 -17.03 -0.45 3.19
CA ASN A 257 -17.08 0.73 2.33
C ASN A 257 -15.71 1.43 2.35
N TRP A 258 -14.76 0.92 1.55
CA TRP A 258 -13.38 1.42 1.48
C TRP A 258 -13.30 2.87 1.01
N TYR A 259 -14.27 3.28 0.17
CA TYR A 259 -14.42 4.68 -0.25
C TYR A 259 -14.61 5.60 0.94
N ARG A 260 -15.59 5.32 1.82
CA ARG A 260 -15.82 6.16 3.01
C ARG A 260 -14.64 6.15 3.96
N ILE A 261 -13.99 5.00 4.16
CA ILE A 261 -12.82 4.89 5.02
C ILE A 261 -11.67 5.76 4.49
N GLY A 262 -11.34 5.69 3.20
CA GLY A 262 -10.25 6.48 2.61
C GLY A 262 -10.50 7.99 2.70
N ARG A 263 -11.75 8.42 2.51
CA ARG A 263 -12.14 9.83 2.57
C ARG A 263 -11.94 10.48 3.93
N GLU A 264 -11.88 9.70 5.01
CA GLU A 264 -11.53 10.19 6.34
C GLU A 264 -10.18 10.90 6.34
N TRP A 265 -9.21 10.43 5.53
CA TRP A 265 -7.87 11.02 5.44
C TRP A 265 -7.69 11.91 4.20
N TRP A 266 -8.33 11.58 3.08
CA TRP A 266 -8.21 12.37 1.84
C TRP A 266 -8.88 13.73 1.94
N PHE A 267 -10.06 13.79 2.58
CA PHE A 267 -10.88 15.02 2.62
C PHE A 267 -11.33 15.41 4.03
N GLY A 268 -11.01 14.61 5.04
CA GLY A 268 -11.39 14.89 6.43
C GLY A 268 -12.86 14.60 6.73
N ASP A 269 -13.53 13.77 5.92
CA ASP A 269 -14.91 13.34 6.14
C ASP A 269 -15.09 12.66 7.50
N ALA A 270 -16.30 12.57 8.05
CA ALA A 270 -16.53 11.90 9.34
C ALA A 270 -16.14 10.40 9.32
N PRO A 271 -15.75 9.80 10.46
CA PRO A 271 -15.40 8.38 10.51
C PRO A 271 -16.53 7.49 10.02
N ALA A 272 -16.19 6.49 9.20
CA ALA A 272 -17.15 5.56 8.63
C ALA A 272 -17.39 4.33 9.53
N THR A 273 -16.49 4.06 10.48
CA THR A 273 -16.48 2.87 11.34
C THR A 273 -15.97 3.20 12.76
N GLU A 274 -16.18 2.29 13.71
CA GLU A 274 -15.61 2.38 15.08
C GLU A 274 -14.08 2.49 15.07
N LEU A 275 -13.41 1.82 14.13
CA LEU A 275 -11.96 1.94 13.97
C LEU A 275 -11.57 3.36 13.54
N GLY A 276 -12.34 4.00 12.64
CA GLY A 276 -12.09 5.38 12.23
C GLY A 276 -12.30 6.39 13.36
N GLU A 277 -13.29 6.17 14.23
CA GLU A 277 -13.51 7.00 15.42
C GLU A 277 -12.30 6.96 16.35
N ARG A 278 -11.81 5.75 16.64
CA ARG A 278 -10.65 5.53 17.52
C ARG A 278 -9.34 6.04 16.91
N GLU A 279 -9.16 5.87 15.61
CA GLU A 279 -8.00 6.41 14.89
C GLU A 279 -7.99 7.95 14.93
N ARG A 280 -9.13 8.58 14.68
CA ARG A 280 -9.27 10.04 14.74
C ARG A 280 -8.95 10.58 16.12
N GLU A 281 -9.49 9.95 17.17
CA GLU A 281 -9.20 10.31 18.56
C GLU A 281 -7.69 10.23 18.84
N PHE A 282 -7.05 9.11 18.46
CA PHE A 282 -5.63 8.89 18.65
C PHE A 282 -4.77 9.98 17.99
N PHE A 283 -4.94 10.23 16.70
CA PHE A 283 -4.10 11.20 15.98
C PHE A 283 -4.42 12.66 16.38
N SER A 284 -5.66 12.96 16.74
CA SER A 284 -6.04 14.30 17.22
C SER A 284 -5.40 14.62 18.57
N ALA A 285 -5.41 13.66 19.51
CA ALA A 285 -4.78 13.83 20.82
C ALA A 285 -3.27 14.12 20.70
N ARG A 286 -2.59 13.48 19.74
CA ARG A 286 -1.15 13.69 19.50
C ARG A 286 -0.82 15.01 18.80
N ARG A 287 -1.71 15.52 17.94
CA ARG A 287 -1.58 16.86 17.34
C ARG A 287 -1.79 17.97 18.36
N GLY A 288 -2.66 17.78 19.35
CA GLY A 288 -2.92 18.72 20.44
C GLY A 288 -1.88 18.71 21.57
N GLY A 289 -1.07 17.65 21.69
CA GLY A 289 -0.06 17.48 22.75
C GLY A 289 1.33 18.04 22.43
N GLY A 290 1.51 18.70 21.28
CA GLY A 290 2.74 19.39 20.92
C GLY A 290 2.72 20.85 21.36
N VAL A 291 3.15 21.13 22.60
CA VAL A 291 3.62 22.43 23.07
C VAL A 291 5.09 22.30 23.42
#